data_AF-A0A9E5NKX9-F1
#
_entry.id   AF-A0A9E5NKX9-F1
#
_cell.length_a   1.000
_cell.length_b   1.000
_cell.length_c   1.000
_cell.angle_alpha   90.00
_cell.angle_beta   90.00
_cell.angle_gamma   90.00
#
_symmetry.space_group_name_H-M   'P 1'
#
loop_
_entity.id
_entity.type
_entity.pdbx_description
1 polymer ?
#
loop_
_entity_poly.entity_id
_entity_poly.type
_entity_poly.pdbx_seq_one_letter_code
_entity_poly.pdbx_strand_id
1 'polypeptide(L)'
;MRTLTSVIVMVIILTFAMAGCGPTPSPVPASPTPQRMAMSPTPAPILPSPTSVPPTSTADASEASPTNTAVPTETATDTPEPPVPQEWGEVRTLLVAPGEPGRLYALIGDLPAGFDDATTPWFLISNDYGDAWVDFPGGLPAQECVYNVNLDYATPDALYASTCEGLYRWTGADWQLISPQQTRMVAIVYGQPEVIWAANVHPPVGAVARSVDGGVTWARADGGLIQFNGMANVAIDPRDPNALYGVIMPKYGGSYLRRGTGDGQWKTMPTPLENSQIGTGMTIDGATGALYVMVKSPTSQLWRTLNPNVPDVNDVQWELVQDFGRDVDAELLASGWSPQGLALYANLSPLEWRDVGYAVRGTAVLHRSLDGGHTWAALPLPVIP
;
A
#
# COMPACT_ATOMS: atom_id res chain seq x y z
N MET A 1 36.19 -54.93 40.17
CA MET A 1 37.15 -53.87 39.77
C MET A 1 36.67 -53.24 38.46
N ARG A 2 35.94 -52.12 38.56
CA ARG A 2 35.61 -51.22 37.46
C ARG A 2 35.61 -49.80 38.01
N THR A 3 36.15 -48.92 37.17
CA THR A 3 36.48 -47.51 37.31
C THR A 3 35.28 -46.60 37.62
N LEU A 4 35.49 -45.62 38.50
CA LEU A 4 34.68 -44.41 38.64
C LEU A 4 35.64 -43.24 38.96
N THR A 5 35.93 -42.44 37.94
CA THR A 5 36.69 -41.19 38.07
C THR A 5 35.69 -40.08 38.37
N SER A 6 35.73 -39.53 39.59
CA SER A 6 34.96 -38.34 39.96
C SER A 6 35.59 -37.10 39.33
N VAL A 7 34.80 -36.33 38.58
CA VAL A 7 35.15 -34.96 38.16
C VAL A 7 34.39 -34.00 39.07
N ILE A 8 35.15 -33.13 39.71
CA ILE A 8 34.71 -32.11 40.65
C ILE A 8 33.97 -31.01 39.89
N VAL A 9 32.72 -30.75 40.29
CA VAL A 9 31.92 -29.59 39.85
C VAL A 9 32.33 -28.38 40.70
N MET A 10 32.86 -27.36 40.05
CA MET A 10 33.21 -26.07 40.66
C MET A 10 31.95 -25.20 40.75
N VAL A 11 31.39 -25.09 41.96
CA VAL A 11 30.28 -24.19 42.29
C VAL A 11 30.88 -22.81 42.61
N ILE A 12 30.65 -21.82 41.76
CA ILE A 12 30.97 -20.42 42.05
C ILE A 12 29.85 -19.86 42.93
N ILE A 13 30.16 -19.69 44.21
CA ILE A 13 29.35 -18.95 45.18
C ILE A 13 29.63 -17.46 44.95
N LEU A 14 28.66 -16.71 44.44
CA LEU A 14 28.73 -15.25 44.40
C LEU A 14 28.12 -14.69 45.69
N THR A 15 28.97 -14.11 46.52
CA THR A 15 28.63 -13.50 47.81
C THR A 15 27.96 -12.14 47.60
N PHE A 16 26.79 -11.95 48.19
CA PHE A 16 26.09 -10.68 48.29
C PHE A 16 26.88 -9.67 49.12
N ALA A 17 27.17 -8.49 48.55
CA ALA A 17 27.59 -7.31 49.29
C ALA A 17 26.41 -6.33 49.38
N MET A 18 25.92 -6.13 50.60
CA MET A 18 24.94 -5.08 50.93
C MET A 18 25.64 -3.72 50.98
N ALA A 19 25.15 -2.76 50.22
CA ALA A 19 25.53 -1.36 50.35
C ALA A 19 24.31 -0.44 50.17
N GLY A 20 24.02 0.33 51.22
CA GLY A 20 23.57 1.73 51.14
C GLY A 20 22.16 2.01 50.63
N CYS A 21 21.24 2.23 51.57
CA CYS A 21 19.93 2.86 51.34
C CYS A 21 20.14 4.35 50.95
N GLY A 22 19.72 4.74 49.74
CA GLY A 22 19.62 6.14 49.28
C GLY A 22 18.15 6.61 49.32
N PRO A 23 17.89 7.94 49.45
CA PRO A 23 16.56 8.44 49.77
C PRO A 23 15.59 8.33 48.58
N THR A 24 14.33 8.05 48.93
CA THR A 24 13.15 7.94 48.07
C THR A 24 12.93 9.20 47.21
N PRO A 25 12.65 9.09 45.90
CA PRO A 25 12.23 10.24 45.11
C PRO A 25 10.80 10.65 45.49
N SER A 26 10.60 11.95 45.69
CA SER A 26 9.28 12.57 45.92
C SER A 26 8.43 12.53 44.64
N PRO A 27 7.09 12.49 44.74
CA PRO A 27 6.21 12.40 43.58
C PRO A 27 6.24 13.71 42.77
N VAL A 28 6.43 13.58 41.46
CA VAL A 28 6.34 14.66 40.47
C VAL A 28 4.87 15.10 40.35
N PRO A 29 4.54 16.40 40.39
CA PRO A 29 3.17 16.85 40.20
C PRO A 29 2.72 16.62 38.75
N ALA A 30 1.50 16.09 38.59
CA ALA A 30 0.87 15.85 37.30
C ALA A 30 0.77 17.16 36.48
N SER A 31 1.19 17.10 35.22
CA SER A 31 1.00 18.20 34.27
C SER A 31 -0.49 18.37 33.94
N PRO A 32 -0.99 19.61 33.77
CA PRO A 32 -2.41 19.86 33.55
C PRO A 32 -2.85 19.34 32.18
N THR A 33 -3.95 18.59 32.17
CA THR A 33 -4.68 18.14 30.99
C THR A 33 -5.10 19.35 30.14
N PRO A 34 -4.81 19.40 28.83
CA PRO A 34 -5.29 20.49 28.00
C PRO A 34 -6.82 20.44 27.89
N GLN A 35 -7.48 21.52 28.33
CA GLN A 35 -8.92 21.70 28.18
C GLN A 35 -9.28 21.85 26.69
N ARG A 36 -10.26 21.06 26.26
CA ARG A 36 -10.86 21.10 24.93
C ARG A 36 -11.56 22.46 24.75
N MET A 37 -11.02 23.34 23.90
CA MET A 37 -11.75 24.54 23.47
C MET A 37 -12.98 24.10 22.67
N ALA A 38 -14.16 24.43 23.16
CA ALA A 38 -15.41 24.27 22.42
C ALA A 38 -15.47 25.35 21.33
N MET A 39 -15.36 24.95 20.06
CA MET A 39 -15.67 25.82 18.93
C MET A 39 -17.19 25.84 18.71
N SER A 40 -17.76 27.04 18.63
CA SER A 40 -19.17 27.27 18.28
C SER A 40 -19.44 26.92 16.81
N PRO A 41 -20.63 26.40 16.45
CA PRO A 41 -20.94 26.05 15.07
C PRO A 41 -21.23 27.30 14.22
N THR A 42 -20.50 27.45 13.13
CA THR A 42 -20.77 28.43 12.05
C THR A 42 -22.00 28.00 11.24
N PRO A 43 -22.91 28.90 10.82
CA PRO A 43 -24.10 28.52 10.06
C PRO A 43 -23.78 28.11 8.61
N ALA A 44 -24.50 27.12 8.09
CA ALA A 44 -24.41 26.64 6.72
C ALA A 44 -24.90 27.69 5.68
N PRO A 45 -24.33 27.72 4.46
CA PRO A 45 -24.77 28.63 3.41
C PRO A 45 -26.09 28.18 2.76
N ILE A 46 -26.92 29.17 2.42
CA ILE A 46 -28.25 29.01 1.80
C ILE A 46 -28.09 28.79 0.29
N LEU A 47 -28.64 27.68 -0.23
CA LEU A 47 -28.73 27.39 -1.67
C LEU A 47 -29.89 28.17 -2.34
N PRO A 48 -29.73 28.75 -3.53
CA PRO A 48 -30.84 29.28 -4.30
C PRO A 48 -31.62 28.19 -5.05
N SER A 49 -32.94 28.34 -5.09
CA SER A 49 -33.90 27.44 -5.75
C SER A 49 -33.86 27.53 -7.29
N PRO A 50 -34.30 26.49 -8.04
CA PRO A 50 -34.14 26.41 -9.48
C PRO A 50 -35.20 27.21 -10.26
N THR A 51 -34.77 27.93 -11.29
CA THR A 51 -35.62 28.59 -12.28
C THR A 51 -36.22 27.60 -13.29
N SER A 52 -37.53 27.74 -13.51
CA SER A 52 -38.36 26.97 -14.43
C SER A 52 -38.11 27.32 -15.91
N VAL A 53 -38.03 26.29 -16.76
CA VAL A 53 -38.03 26.39 -18.24
C VAL A 53 -39.47 26.14 -18.76
N PRO A 54 -39.98 26.91 -19.75
CA PRO A 54 -41.29 26.65 -20.34
C PRO A 54 -41.21 25.64 -21.52
N PRO A 55 -42.30 24.91 -21.82
CA PRO A 55 -42.31 23.88 -22.86
C PRO A 55 -42.53 24.47 -24.26
N THR A 56 -41.92 23.87 -25.28
CA THR A 56 -42.27 24.13 -26.69
C THR A 56 -42.76 22.84 -27.37
N SER A 57 -43.71 23.04 -28.27
CA SER A 57 -44.71 22.09 -28.78
C SER A 57 -44.22 21.06 -29.80
N THR A 58 -45.00 19.98 -29.82
CA THR A 58 -45.17 18.92 -30.82
C THR A 58 -45.31 19.38 -32.28
N ALA A 59 -44.72 18.61 -33.21
CA ALA A 59 -45.26 18.37 -34.55
C ALA A 59 -44.74 17.04 -35.16
N ASP A 60 -45.68 16.10 -35.24
CA ASP A 60 -46.01 15.10 -36.28
C ASP A 60 -44.99 14.33 -37.15
N ALA A 61 -45.43 13.12 -37.50
CA ALA A 61 -44.72 11.99 -38.07
C ALA A 61 -44.72 11.92 -39.62
N SER A 62 -43.78 11.14 -40.19
CA SER A 62 -44.09 10.18 -41.27
C SER A 62 -42.91 9.22 -41.55
N GLU A 63 -43.21 7.93 -41.61
CA GLU A 63 -42.36 6.83 -42.06
C GLU A 63 -42.00 6.90 -43.56
N ALA A 64 -40.77 6.48 -43.90
CA ALA A 64 -40.47 5.70 -45.11
C ALA A 64 -39.06 5.09 -45.01
N SER A 65 -38.91 3.83 -45.44
CA SER A 65 -37.65 3.13 -45.75
C SER A 65 -37.85 2.31 -47.04
N PRO A 66 -36.80 1.79 -47.69
CA PRO A 66 -35.52 2.40 -48.05
C PRO A 66 -35.29 2.30 -49.58
N THR A 67 -34.28 2.97 -50.15
CA THR A 67 -33.82 2.64 -51.51
C THR A 67 -32.30 2.67 -51.58
N ASN A 68 -31.75 1.48 -51.83
CA ASN A 68 -30.35 1.20 -52.07
C ASN A 68 -29.87 1.97 -53.30
N THR A 69 -28.93 2.90 -53.13
CA THR A 69 -28.14 3.45 -54.23
C THR A 69 -26.67 3.38 -53.81
N ALA A 70 -25.90 2.61 -54.56
CA ALA A 70 -24.46 2.46 -54.37
C ALA A 70 -23.74 3.80 -54.58
N VAL A 71 -22.85 4.15 -53.66
CA VAL A 71 -21.97 5.34 -53.69
C VAL A 71 -20.51 4.82 -53.71
N PRO A 72 -19.62 5.43 -54.52
CA PRO A 72 -18.36 4.81 -54.92
C PRO A 72 -17.29 4.86 -53.82
N THR A 73 -16.35 3.92 -53.91
CA THR A 73 -15.17 3.79 -53.04
C THR A 73 -14.31 5.05 -53.08
N GLU A 74 -14.40 5.89 -52.04
CA GLU A 74 -13.40 6.92 -51.78
C GLU A 74 -12.14 6.27 -51.19
N THR A 75 -11.01 6.60 -51.80
CA THR A 75 -9.68 6.18 -51.34
C THR A 75 -9.36 7.01 -50.10
N ALA A 76 -9.36 6.38 -48.92
CA ALA A 76 -9.03 7.06 -47.67
C ALA A 76 -7.57 7.55 -47.73
N THR A 77 -7.41 8.88 -47.71
CA THR A 77 -6.14 9.53 -47.39
C THR A 77 -5.83 9.25 -45.93
N ASP A 78 -4.78 8.48 -45.70
CA ASP A 78 -4.20 8.16 -44.40
C ASP A 78 -3.78 9.47 -43.71
N THR A 79 -4.68 9.99 -42.87
CA THR A 79 -4.40 11.13 -42.00
C THR A 79 -3.85 10.52 -40.73
N PRO A 80 -2.62 10.86 -40.30
CA PRO A 80 -2.08 10.29 -39.08
C PRO A 80 -3.04 10.65 -37.94
N GLU A 81 -3.56 9.62 -37.29
CA GLU A 81 -4.35 9.77 -36.06
C GLU A 81 -3.53 10.62 -35.08
N PRO A 82 -4.10 11.69 -34.50
CA PRO A 82 -3.37 12.46 -33.49
C PRO A 82 -2.92 11.49 -32.38
N PRO A 83 -1.70 11.64 -31.83
CA PRO A 83 -1.27 10.78 -30.74
C PRO A 83 -2.32 10.85 -29.63
N VAL A 84 -2.84 9.68 -29.24
CA VAL A 84 -3.69 9.56 -28.06
C VAL A 84 -2.89 10.18 -26.90
N PRO A 85 -3.42 11.18 -26.18
CA PRO A 85 -2.74 11.69 -24.99
C PRO A 85 -2.47 10.48 -24.10
N GLN A 86 -1.20 10.23 -23.80
CA GLN A 86 -0.82 9.10 -22.97
C GLN A 86 -1.35 9.39 -21.56
N GLU A 87 -2.52 8.84 -21.28
CA GLU A 87 -3.09 8.83 -19.94
C GLU A 87 -2.06 8.18 -19.03
N TRP A 88 -1.92 8.73 -17.83
CA TRP A 88 -0.96 8.22 -16.88
C TRP A 88 -1.18 6.74 -16.68
N GLY A 89 -0.07 5.98 -16.57
CA GLY A 89 -0.17 4.68 -15.93
C GLY A 89 -0.79 4.84 -14.54
N GLU A 90 -1.32 3.77 -13.98
CA GLU A 90 -1.89 3.84 -12.63
C GLU A 90 -0.81 4.09 -11.56
N VAL A 91 -1.21 4.67 -10.42
CA VAL A 91 -0.31 4.77 -9.26
C VAL A 91 -0.11 3.37 -8.70
N ARG A 92 1.03 2.78 -9.01
CA ARG A 92 1.39 1.42 -8.61
C ARG A 92 1.85 1.35 -7.16
N THR A 93 2.50 2.40 -6.69
CA THR A 93 3.01 2.47 -5.32
C THR A 93 2.91 3.91 -4.84
N LEU A 94 2.36 4.09 -3.65
CA LEU A 94 2.31 5.37 -2.97
C LEU A 94 2.94 5.19 -1.60
N LEU A 95 3.86 6.08 -1.24
CA LEU A 95 4.47 6.10 0.09
C LEU A 95 4.17 7.44 0.75
N VAL A 96 3.73 7.39 2.00
CA VAL A 96 3.56 8.59 2.83
C VAL A 96 4.83 8.76 3.67
N ALA A 97 5.59 9.81 3.42
CA ALA A 97 6.88 10.01 4.08
C ALA A 97 6.69 10.43 5.55
N PRO A 98 7.57 9.97 6.46
CA PRO A 98 7.57 10.40 7.85
C PRO A 98 8.18 11.80 8.02
N GLY A 99 7.81 12.48 9.11
CA GLY A 99 8.46 13.72 9.56
C GLY A 99 7.96 15.00 8.89
N GLU A 100 7.89 15.03 7.55
CA GLU A 100 7.41 16.20 6.81
C GLU A 100 5.91 16.11 6.49
N PRO A 101 5.09 17.03 7.04
CA PRO A 101 3.67 17.09 6.74
C PRO A 101 3.41 17.18 5.22
N GLY A 102 2.75 16.16 4.66
CA GLY A 102 2.28 16.17 3.28
C GLY A 102 3.26 15.63 2.24
N ARG A 103 4.43 15.16 2.64
CA ARG A 103 5.38 14.55 1.70
C ARG A 103 4.90 13.15 1.26
N LEU A 104 4.73 12.97 -0.05
CA LEU A 104 4.35 11.71 -0.70
C LEU A 104 5.33 11.36 -1.82
N TYR A 105 5.51 10.06 -2.03
CA TYR A 105 6.21 9.50 -3.19
C TYR A 105 5.26 8.62 -3.99
N ALA A 106 5.20 8.79 -5.30
CA ALA A 106 4.38 7.99 -6.18
C ALA A 106 5.22 7.35 -7.28
N LEU A 107 5.08 6.05 -7.46
CA LEU A 107 5.58 5.32 -8.61
C LEU A 107 4.41 5.00 -9.53
N ILE A 108 4.51 5.46 -10.77
CA ILE A 108 3.40 5.50 -11.73
C ILE A 108 3.81 4.76 -12.98
N GLY A 109 2.94 3.90 -13.48
CA GLY A 109 3.24 3.01 -14.60
C GLY A 109 2.89 1.57 -14.27
N ASP A 110 2.94 0.72 -15.29
CA ASP A 110 2.54 -0.67 -15.16
C ASP A 110 3.63 -1.49 -14.45
N LEU A 111 3.26 -2.67 -13.96
CA LEU A 111 4.26 -3.66 -13.58
C LEU A 111 4.94 -4.19 -14.85
N PRO A 112 6.28 -4.39 -14.84
CA PRO A 112 6.97 -5.11 -15.90
C PRO A 112 6.34 -6.50 -16.09
N ALA A 113 5.53 -6.68 -17.14
CA ALA A 113 4.83 -7.92 -17.43
C ALA A 113 5.76 -8.93 -18.11
N GLY A 114 6.83 -9.34 -17.42
CA GLY A 114 7.78 -10.32 -17.94
C GLY A 114 8.66 -9.78 -19.08
N PHE A 115 9.89 -9.42 -18.73
CA PHE A 115 11.06 -9.15 -19.58
C PHE A 115 10.99 -8.24 -20.83
N ASP A 116 9.86 -7.99 -21.49
CA ASP A 116 9.88 -7.28 -22.80
C ASP A 116 8.97 -6.04 -22.92
N ASP A 117 7.93 -5.86 -22.10
CA ASP A 117 6.95 -4.74 -22.27
C ASP A 117 6.78 -3.84 -21.03
N ALA A 118 7.85 -3.57 -20.27
CA ALA A 118 7.77 -2.64 -19.15
C ALA A 118 7.65 -1.19 -19.64
N THR A 119 6.53 -0.53 -19.35
CA THR A 119 6.46 0.94 -19.46
C THR A 119 7.47 1.56 -18.49
N THR A 120 8.26 2.53 -18.96
CA THR A 120 9.19 3.26 -18.08
C THR A 120 8.37 3.98 -17.01
N PRO A 121 8.47 3.60 -15.73
CA PRO A 121 7.66 4.19 -14.69
C PRO A 121 8.18 5.58 -14.34
N TRP A 122 7.26 6.48 -13.99
CA TRP A 122 7.57 7.78 -13.43
C TRP A 122 7.66 7.69 -11.92
N PHE A 123 8.64 8.37 -11.34
CA PHE A 123 8.78 8.49 -9.90
C PHE A 123 8.64 9.95 -9.51
N LEU A 124 7.58 10.24 -8.77
CA LEU A 124 7.15 11.59 -8.44
C LEU A 124 7.18 11.84 -6.95
N ILE A 125 7.24 13.12 -6.61
CA ILE A 125 7.19 13.62 -5.26
C ILE A 125 6.15 14.74 -5.13
N SER A 126 5.40 14.71 -4.03
CA SER A 126 4.52 15.78 -3.59
C SER A 126 4.94 16.22 -2.19
N ASN A 127 4.77 17.50 -1.87
CA ASN A 127 5.00 18.06 -0.53
C ASN A 127 3.74 18.70 0.07
N ASP A 128 2.59 18.43 -0.53
CA ASP A 128 1.30 19.04 -0.24
C ASP A 128 0.17 18.01 -0.27
N TYR A 129 0.42 16.80 0.26
CA TYR A 129 -0.55 15.72 0.40
C TYR A 129 -1.12 15.21 -0.93
N GLY A 130 -0.40 15.42 -2.03
CA GLY A 130 -0.77 14.99 -3.37
C GLY A 130 -1.61 16.02 -4.13
N ASP A 131 -1.67 17.27 -3.66
CA ASP A 131 -2.35 18.37 -4.37
C ASP A 131 -1.52 18.86 -5.58
N ALA A 132 -0.19 18.72 -5.54
CA ALA A 132 0.71 18.91 -6.67
C ALA A 132 1.87 17.90 -6.67
N TRP A 133 2.35 17.55 -7.85
CA TRP A 133 3.44 16.58 -8.04
C TRP A 133 4.49 17.12 -9.00
N VAL A 134 5.74 16.75 -8.74
CA VAL A 134 6.90 16.97 -9.62
C VAL A 134 7.72 15.69 -9.71
N ASP A 135 8.56 15.57 -10.74
CA ASP A 135 9.51 14.46 -10.82
C ASP A 135 10.41 14.41 -9.59
N PHE A 136 10.67 13.21 -9.09
CA PHE A 136 11.65 13.00 -8.04
C PHE A 136 13.04 13.37 -8.58
N PRO A 137 13.76 14.33 -7.97
CA PRO A 137 15.01 14.86 -8.53
C PRO A 137 16.11 13.81 -8.73
N GLY A 138 16.12 12.75 -7.91
CA GLY A 138 17.09 11.65 -8.01
C GLY A 138 16.75 10.61 -9.07
N GLY A 139 15.60 10.73 -9.76
CA GLY A 139 15.13 9.73 -10.72
C GLY A 139 15.02 8.32 -10.12
N LEU A 140 15.11 7.31 -10.99
CA LEU A 140 15.12 5.89 -10.62
C LEU A 140 16.49 5.27 -10.95
N PRO A 141 16.99 4.31 -10.14
CA PRO A 141 18.30 3.70 -10.36
C PRO A 141 18.38 2.80 -11.60
N ALA A 142 17.27 2.19 -12.00
CA ALA A 142 17.17 1.30 -13.15
C ALA A 142 15.82 1.52 -13.84
N GLN A 143 15.70 2.62 -14.60
CA GLN A 143 14.42 3.11 -15.15
C GLN A 143 13.60 2.03 -15.85
N GLU A 144 14.21 1.12 -16.60
CA GLU A 144 13.48 0.11 -17.37
C GLU A 144 13.00 -1.10 -16.54
N CYS A 145 13.40 -1.24 -15.28
CA CYS A 145 13.11 -2.46 -14.50
C CYS A 145 12.94 -2.25 -12.98
N VAL A 146 12.41 -1.11 -12.54
CA VAL A 146 12.03 -0.92 -11.13
C VAL A 146 10.73 -1.69 -10.82
N TYR A 147 10.79 -2.63 -9.87
CA TYR A 147 9.65 -3.41 -9.39
C TYR A 147 8.87 -2.74 -8.27
N ASN A 148 9.53 -1.99 -7.39
CA ASN A 148 8.86 -1.25 -6.32
C ASN A 148 9.80 -0.23 -5.67
N VAL A 149 9.23 0.74 -4.95
CA VAL A 149 9.94 1.68 -4.10
C VAL A 149 9.35 1.61 -2.70
N ASN A 150 10.19 1.62 -1.66
CA ASN A 150 9.78 1.61 -0.26
C ASN A 150 10.63 2.61 0.53
N LEU A 151 10.29 2.81 1.81
CA LEU A 151 11.03 3.71 2.67
C LEU A 151 11.23 3.14 4.08
N ASP A 152 12.28 3.61 4.76
CA ASP A 152 12.39 3.50 6.21
C ASP A 152 11.50 4.57 6.87
N TYR A 153 10.40 4.14 7.47
CA TYR A 153 9.41 5.06 8.06
C TYR A 153 9.93 5.80 9.31
N ALA A 154 11.12 5.47 9.83
CA ALA A 154 11.74 6.25 10.90
C ALA A 154 12.65 7.38 10.39
N THR A 155 13.03 7.38 9.11
CA THR A 155 13.99 8.31 8.55
C THR A 155 13.42 9.01 7.31
N PRO A 156 13.24 10.34 7.31
CA PRO A 156 12.79 11.07 6.13
C PRO A 156 13.67 10.77 4.92
N ASP A 157 13.03 10.55 3.77
CA ASP A 157 13.65 10.32 2.47
C ASP A 157 14.62 9.13 2.37
N ALA A 158 14.60 8.21 3.35
CA ALA A 158 15.36 6.97 3.30
C ALA A 158 14.68 5.94 2.38
N LEU A 159 14.79 6.19 1.07
CA LEU A 159 14.15 5.39 0.02
C LEU A 159 14.98 4.15 -0.36
N TYR A 160 14.27 3.10 -0.73
CA TYR A 160 14.79 1.83 -1.24
C TYR A 160 14.08 1.48 -2.54
N ALA A 161 14.81 0.96 -3.51
CA ALA A 161 14.26 0.53 -4.79
C ALA A 161 14.59 -0.95 -5.06
N SER A 162 13.56 -1.74 -5.27
CA SER A 162 13.63 -3.14 -5.71
C SER A 162 13.65 -3.16 -7.23
N THR A 163 14.71 -3.70 -7.83
CA THR A 163 14.93 -3.66 -9.30
C THR A 163 15.35 -5.02 -9.85
N CYS A 164 15.44 -5.14 -11.17
CA CYS A 164 16.05 -6.31 -11.82
C CYS A 164 17.56 -6.43 -11.59
N GLU A 165 18.25 -5.38 -11.15
CA GLU A 165 19.69 -5.45 -10.87
C GLU A 165 19.99 -5.73 -9.39
N GLY A 166 18.99 -5.57 -8.51
CA GLY A 166 19.13 -5.76 -7.08
C GLY A 166 18.37 -4.73 -6.25
N LEU A 167 18.76 -4.63 -4.98
CA LEU A 167 18.23 -3.66 -4.03
C LEU A 167 19.12 -2.41 -3.99
N TYR A 168 18.54 -1.25 -4.25
CA TYR A 168 19.20 0.05 -4.15
C TYR A 168 18.68 0.83 -2.93
N ARG A 169 19.52 1.73 -2.42
CA ARG A 169 19.15 2.75 -1.42
C ARG A 169 19.52 4.14 -1.89
N TRP A 170 18.63 5.09 -1.68
CA TRP A 170 18.88 6.50 -1.91
C TRP A 170 19.74 7.09 -0.78
N THR A 171 20.77 7.86 -1.14
CA THR A 171 21.71 8.48 -0.20
C THR A 171 21.42 9.96 0.09
N GLY A 172 20.42 10.54 -0.57
CA GLY A 172 20.20 11.98 -0.62
C GLY A 172 20.79 12.66 -1.85
N ALA A 173 21.74 12.00 -2.53
CA ALA A 173 22.38 12.51 -3.74
C ALA A 173 22.33 11.49 -4.89
N ASP A 174 22.59 10.21 -4.59
CA ASP A 174 22.62 9.13 -5.58
C ASP A 174 21.99 7.84 -5.03
N TRP A 175 21.58 6.96 -5.95
CA TRP A 175 21.20 5.59 -5.62
C TRP A 175 22.43 4.68 -5.52
N GLN A 176 22.54 3.91 -4.45
CA GLN A 176 23.61 2.93 -4.24
C GLN A 176 23.08 1.51 -4.20
N LEU A 177 23.68 0.62 -4.99
CA LEU A 177 23.37 -0.81 -4.95
C LEU A 177 23.85 -1.40 -3.62
N ILE A 178 22.94 -1.96 -2.84
CA ILE A 178 23.22 -2.67 -1.59
C ILE A 178 23.57 -4.12 -1.88
N SER A 179 22.77 -4.78 -2.71
CA SER A 179 22.87 -6.21 -2.97
C SER A 179 22.35 -6.54 -4.37
N PRO A 180 23.05 -7.41 -5.13
CA PRO A 180 22.58 -7.90 -6.42
C PRO A 180 21.41 -8.89 -6.28
N GLN A 181 21.03 -9.26 -5.05
CA GLN A 181 19.87 -10.11 -4.83
C GLN A 181 18.60 -9.36 -5.27
N GLN A 182 17.97 -9.86 -6.32
CA GLN A 182 16.70 -9.33 -6.81
C GLN A 182 15.60 -9.57 -5.77
N THR A 183 14.95 -8.48 -5.39
CA THR A 183 13.74 -8.44 -4.56
C THR A 183 12.65 -7.75 -5.39
N ARG A 184 11.37 -8.07 -5.19
CA ARG A 184 10.30 -7.27 -5.80
C ARG A 184 9.74 -6.20 -4.90
N MET A 185 9.71 -6.45 -3.60
CA MET A 185 9.30 -5.48 -2.59
C MET A 185 10.11 -5.71 -1.33
N VAL A 186 10.31 -4.64 -0.58
CA VAL A 186 10.97 -4.67 0.72
C VAL A 186 10.18 -3.87 1.74
N ALA A 187 10.16 -4.33 2.99
CA ALA A 187 9.65 -3.58 4.11
C ALA A 187 10.78 -3.41 5.14
N ILE A 188 11.00 -2.18 5.58
CA ILE A 188 12.06 -1.82 6.52
C ILE A 188 11.44 -1.72 7.92
N VAL A 189 12.07 -2.33 8.92
CA VAL A 189 11.60 -2.24 10.31
C VAL A 189 11.80 -0.82 10.82
N TYR A 190 10.74 -0.23 11.37
CA TYR A 190 10.77 1.13 11.92
C TYR A 190 11.88 1.28 12.97
N GLY A 191 12.82 2.21 12.71
CA GLY A 191 13.93 2.52 13.61
C GLY A 191 15.05 1.48 13.63
N GLN A 192 14.99 0.45 12.78
CA GLN A 192 15.99 -0.62 12.64
C GLN A 192 16.23 -0.89 11.14
N PRO A 193 16.86 0.05 10.40
CA PRO A 193 17.05 -0.06 8.96
C PRO A 193 17.94 -1.24 8.54
N GLU A 194 18.68 -1.84 9.47
CA GLU A 194 19.42 -3.08 9.26
C GLU A 194 18.51 -4.31 9.12
N VAL A 195 17.28 -4.26 9.64
CA VAL A 195 16.31 -5.35 9.52
C VAL A 195 15.35 -5.08 8.38
N ILE A 196 15.50 -5.84 7.30
CA ILE A 196 14.69 -5.71 6.08
C ILE A 196 13.99 -7.03 5.78
N TRP A 197 12.71 -6.96 5.46
CA TRP A 197 11.94 -8.08 4.93
C TRP A 197 11.76 -7.89 3.43
N ALA A 198 11.95 -8.94 2.66
CA ALA A 198 11.74 -8.93 1.23
C ALA A 198 10.76 -10.02 0.82
N ALA A 199 9.93 -9.74 -0.18
CA ALA A 199 9.06 -10.73 -0.79
C ALA A 199 9.29 -10.87 -2.29
N ASN A 200 8.92 -12.05 -2.79
CA ASN A 200 9.20 -12.51 -4.15
C ASN A 200 10.70 -12.39 -4.48
N VAL A 201 11.53 -12.90 -3.55
CA VAL A 201 12.99 -12.90 -3.72
C VAL A 201 13.35 -13.96 -4.75
N HIS A 202 14.17 -13.60 -5.74
CA HIS A 202 14.56 -14.54 -6.79
C HIS A 202 15.34 -15.73 -6.18
N PRO A 203 15.13 -16.97 -6.65
CA PRO A 203 15.88 -18.14 -6.18
C PRO A 203 17.39 -17.88 -6.09
N PRO A 204 18.10 -18.42 -5.08
CA PRO A 204 17.71 -19.56 -4.23
C PRO A 204 17.15 -19.22 -2.83
N VAL A 205 16.94 -17.95 -2.48
CA VAL A 205 16.67 -17.54 -1.08
C VAL A 205 15.29 -17.99 -0.58
N GLY A 206 14.22 -17.90 -1.36
CA GLY A 206 12.86 -18.28 -0.93
C GLY A 206 11.82 -17.22 -1.25
N ALA A 207 10.55 -17.46 -0.94
CA ALA A 207 9.49 -16.55 -1.37
C ALA A 207 9.38 -15.29 -0.50
N VAL A 208 9.79 -15.40 0.77
CA VAL A 208 10.00 -14.31 1.72
C VAL A 208 11.37 -14.50 2.36
N ALA A 209 12.14 -13.42 2.47
CA ALA A 209 13.45 -13.41 3.09
C ALA A 209 13.57 -12.27 4.11
N ARG A 210 14.50 -12.44 5.03
CA ARG A 210 14.84 -11.46 6.05
C ARG A 210 16.34 -11.20 6.03
N SER A 211 16.70 -9.92 6.08
CA SER A 211 18.06 -9.44 6.31
C SER A 211 18.15 -8.83 7.72
N VAL A 212 19.35 -8.89 8.31
CA VAL A 212 19.70 -8.25 9.59
C VAL A 212 20.96 -7.39 9.47
N ASP A 213 21.39 -7.11 8.24
CA ASP A 213 22.59 -6.36 7.89
C ASP A 213 22.33 -5.30 6.80
N GLY A 214 21.09 -4.80 6.74
CA GLY A 214 20.69 -3.72 5.84
C GLY A 214 20.46 -4.15 4.40
N GLY A 215 20.19 -5.43 4.16
CA GLY A 215 19.90 -6.01 2.84
C GLY A 215 21.12 -6.60 2.13
N VAL A 216 22.28 -6.68 2.80
CA VAL A 216 23.51 -7.24 2.23
C VAL A 216 23.39 -8.76 2.09
N THR A 217 22.97 -9.44 3.17
CA THR A 217 22.68 -10.88 3.16
C THR A 217 21.25 -11.18 3.57
N TRP A 218 20.74 -12.34 3.12
CA TRP A 218 19.34 -12.73 3.25
C TRP A 218 19.21 -14.17 3.75
N ALA A 219 18.30 -14.39 4.69
CA ALA A 219 17.90 -15.70 5.18
C ALA A 219 16.43 -15.97 4.86
N ARG A 220 16.05 -17.25 4.71
CA ARG A 220 14.65 -17.65 4.49
C ARG A 220 13.78 -17.21 5.67
N ALA A 221 12.60 -16.68 5.37
CA ALA A 221 11.63 -16.27 6.38
C ALA A 221 10.19 -16.55 5.92
N ASP A 222 9.99 -17.67 5.21
CA ASP A 222 8.74 -18.10 4.59
C ASP A 222 8.11 -19.32 5.28
N GLY A 223 8.38 -19.54 6.57
CA GLY A 223 7.85 -20.65 7.35
C GLY A 223 6.32 -20.61 7.44
N GLY A 224 5.65 -21.73 7.18
CA GLY A 224 4.18 -21.83 7.21
C GLY A 224 3.46 -21.23 5.99
N LEU A 225 4.18 -20.60 5.06
CA LEU A 225 3.62 -20.19 3.78
C LEU A 225 3.52 -21.39 2.83
N ILE A 226 2.41 -21.46 2.10
CA ILE A 226 2.25 -22.40 0.99
C ILE A 226 3.02 -21.89 -0.23
N GLN A 227 3.20 -22.72 -1.27
CA GLN A 227 3.78 -22.25 -2.52
C GLN A 227 2.85 -21.21 -3.18
N PHE A 228 3.42 -20.08 -3.60
CA PHE A 228 2.68 -19.01 -4.27
C PHE A 228 3.47 -18.39 -5.43
N ASN A 229 2.73 -17.75 -6.34
CA ASN A 229 3.30 -17.11 -7.54
C ASN A 229 3.62 -15.64 -7.32
N GLY A 230 3.01 -15.02 -6.32
CA GLY A 230 3.28 -13.64 -5.94
C GLY A 230 2.83 -13.33 -4.52
N MET A 231 3.50 -12.38 -3.90
CA MET A 231 3.03 -11.64 -2.74
C MET A 231 2.82 -10.20 -3.19
N ALA A 232 1.64 -9.64 -2.90
CA ALA A 232 1.23 -8.31 -3.36
C ALA A 232 1.66 -7.19 -2.40
N ASN A 233 1.78 -7.48 -1.11
CA ASN A 233 2.22 -6.54 -0.08
C ASN A 233 2.92 -7.29 1.07
N VAL A 234 3.88 -6.62 1.71
CA VAL A 234 4.39 -6.94 3.05
C VAL A 234 4.40 -5.65 3.87
N ALA A 235 3.73 -5.65 5.01
CA ALA A 235 3.73 -4.54 5.95
C ALA A 235 4.17 -5.01 7.33
N ILE A 236 4.83 -4.11 8.06
CA ILE A 236 5.29 -4.32 9.43
C ILE A 236 4.60 -3.28 10.29
N ASP A 237 3.99 -3.69 11.41
CA ASP A 237 3.44 -2.72 12.36
C ASP A 237 4.61 -1.91 12.94
N PRO A 238 4.67 -0.58 12.75
CA PRO A 238 5.78 0.23 13.24
C PRO A 238 5.89 0.25 14.78
N ARG A 239 4.85 -0.22 15.48
CA ARG A 239 4.79 -0.29 16.95
C ARG A 239 5.24 -1.65 17.49
N ASP A 240 5.22 -2.68 16.65
CA ASP A 240 5.68 -4.03 17.00
C ASP A 240 6.36 -4.69 15.78
N PRO A 241 7.71 -4.76 15.77
CA PRO A 241 8.45 -5.35 14.64
C PRO A 241 8.23 -6.86 14.48
N ASN A 242 7.52 -7.52 15.41
CA ASN A 242 7.12 -8.92 15.31
C ASN A 242 5.71 -9.09 14.73
N ALA A 243 4.99 -8.02 14.42
CA ALA A 243 3.69 -8.08 13.78
C ALA A 243 3.83 -7.72 12.30
N LEU A 244 3.87 -8.76 11.47
CA LEU A 244 3.94 -8.62 10.02
C LEU A 244 2.63 -9.05 9.38
N TYR A 245 2.32 -8.46 8.23
CA TYR A 245 1.17 -8.81 7.43
C TYR A 245 1.56 -8.89 5.96
N GLY A 246 0.94 -9.78 5.22
CA GLY A 246 1.13 -9.85 3.77
C GLY A 246 -0.02 -10.52 3.05
N VAL A 247 -0.15 -10.22 1.76
CA VAL A 247 -1.17 -10.83 0.90
C VAL A 247 -0.46 -11.72 -0.12
N ILE A 248 -0.72 -13.03 -0.04
CA ILE A 248 -0.14 -14.00 -0.98
C ILE A 248 -1.16 -14.40 -2.05
N MET A 249 -0.66 -14.67 -3.25
CA MET A 249 -1.40 -15.16 -4.42
C MET A 249 -0.83 -16.55 -4.80
N PRO A 250 -1.41 -17.64 -4.27
CA PRO A 250 -1.02 -19.00 -4.60
C PRO A 250 -1.15 -19.31 -6.09
N LYS A 251 -0.41 -20.34 -6.53
CA LYS A 251 -0.44 -20.78 -7.94
C LYS A 251 -1.82 -21.21 -8.43
N TYR A 252 -2.60 -21.84 -7.55
CA TYR A 252 -3.93 -22.35 -7.84
C TYR A 252 -4.86 -21.94 -6.68
N GLY A 253 -5.33 -20.69 -6.65
CA GLY A 253 -6.22 -20.19 -5.60
C GLY A 253 -6.41 -18.67 -5.64
N GLY A 254 -7.34 -18.16 -4.83
CA GLY A 254 -7.50 -16.71 -4.61
C GLY A 254 -6.39 -16.15 -3.73
N SER A 255 -6.44 -14.85 -3.43
CA SER A 255 -5.49 -14.18 -2.52
C SER A 255 -5.78 -14.49 -1.05
N TYR A 256 -4.75 -14.65 -0.22
CA TYR A 256 -4.90 -14.88 1.23
C TYR A 256 -4.12 -13.87 2.05
N LEU A 257 -4.77 -13.30 3.08
CA LEU A 257 -4.12 -12.52 4.10
C LEU A 257 -3.31 -13.43 5.04
N ARG A 258 -2.08 -13.03 5.33
CA ARG A 258 -1.14 -13.72 6.20
C ARG A 258 -0.69 -12.80 7.31
N ARG A 259 -0.56 -13.35 8.51
CA ARG A 259 0.13 -12.73 9.64
C ARG A 259 1.45 -13.45 9.87
N GLY A 260 2.54 -12.69 9.92
CA GLY A 260 3.89 -13.16 10.15
C GLY A 260 4.42 -12.74 11.52
N THR A 261 5.42 -13.46 12.00
CA THR A 261 6.19 -13.17 13.21
C THR A 261 7.65 -12.84 12.89
N GLY A 262 8.36 -12.19 13.83
CA GLY A 262 9.75 -11.75 13.63
C GLY A 262 10.76 -12.87 13.32
N ASP A 263 10.41 -14.12 13.63
CA ASP A 263 11.16 -15.34 13.31
C ASP A 263 10.77 -16.00 11.97
N GLY A 264 9.91 -15.34 11.18
CA GLY A 264 9.56 -15.79 9.82
C GLY A 264 8.53 -16.91 9.76
N GLN A 265 7.68 -17.04 10.79
CA GLN A 265 6.54 -17.94 10.77
C GLN A 265 5.26 -17.20 10.38
N TRP A 266 4.48 -17.80 9.49
CA TRP A 266 3.28 -17.18 8.94
C TRP A 266 2.05 -18.06 9.14
N LYS A 267 0.91 -17.41 9.42
CA LYS A 267 -0.40 -18.05 9.54
C LYS A 267 -1.41 -17.36 8.63
N THR A 268 -2.38 -18.11 8.11
CA THR A 268 -3.53 -17.55 7.40
C THR A 268 -4.40 -16.78 8.39
N MET A 269 -4.77 -15.55 8.03
CA MET A 269 -5.80 -14.80 8.73
C MET A 269 -7.18 -15.03 8.10
N PRO A 270 -8.26 -15.01 8.89
CA PRO A 270 -9.61 -14.96 8.32
C PRO A 270 -9.80 -13.66 7.55
N THR A 271 -10.45 -13.74 6.38
CA THR A 271 -10.89 -12.55 5.64
C THR A 271 -12.29 -12.12 6.10
N PRO A 272 -12.65 -10.82 5.95
CA PRO A 272 -13.94 -10.31 6.44
C PRO A 272 -15.17 -11.06 5.91
N LEU A 273 -15.08 -11.54 4.68
CA LEU A 273 -16.12 -12.29 3.98
C LEU A 273 -15.59 -13.68 3.64
N GLU A 274 -15.53 -14.60 4.59
CA GLU A 274 -15.08 -16.01 4.46
C GLU A 274 -14.73 -16.48 3.02
N ASN A 275 -13.44 -16.67 2.73
CA ASN A 275 -12.89 -17.04 1.40
C ASN A 275 -12.87 -15.95 0.33
N SER A 276 -13.31 -14.74 0.66
CA SER A 276 -13.14 -13.58 -0.21
C SER A 276 -11.68 -13.29 -0.49
N GLN A 277 -11.44 -12.81 -1.71
CA GLN A 277 -10.13 -12.37 -2.14
C GLN A 277 -9.88 -10.97 -1.58
N ILE A 278 -8.71 -10.80 -0.95
CA ILE A 278 -8.14 -9.49 -0.69
C ILE A 278 -7.73 -8.90 -2.04
N GLY A 279 -8.38 -7.80 -2.42
CA GLY A 279 -8.00 -6.99 -3.58
C GLY A 279 -6.56 -6.46 -3.44
N THR A 280 -6.06 -5.82 -4.49
CA THR A 280 -4.77 -5.15 -4.43
C THR A 280 -4.82 -4.06 -3.36
N GLY A 281 -4.06 -4.26 -2.26
CA GLY A 281 -3.87 -3.25 -1.23
C GLY A 281 -4.15 -3.65 0.21
N MET A 282 -3.24 -3.26 1.09
CA MET A 282 -3.37 -3.34 2.55
C MET A 282 -2.50 -2.26 3.17
N THR A 283 -2.96 -1.65 4.26
CA THR A 283 -2.15 -0.67 5.00
C THR A 283 -2.42 -0.74 6.51
N ILE A 284 -1.46 -0.25 7.29
CA ILE A 284 -1.52 -0.22 8.76
C ILE A 284 -1.52 1.25 9.19
N ASP A 285 -2.51 1.64 9.98
CA ASP A 285 -2.45 2.91 10.68
C ASP A 285 -1.31 2.86 11.70
N GLY A 286 -0.19 3.54 11.44
CA GLY A 286 0.98 3.49 12.32
C GLY A 286 0.73 3.99 13.75
N ALA A 287 -0.35 4.75 14.01
CA ALA A 287 -0.69 5.21 15.36
C ALA A 287 -1.45 4.15 16.17
N THR A 288 -2.46 3.52 15.55
CA THR A 288 -3.38 2.59 16.23
C THR A 288 -3.13 1.11 15.90
N GLY A 289 -2.34 0.85 14.86
CA GLY A 289 -2.15 -0.41 14.12
C GLY A 289 -3.43 -1.13 13.80
N ALA A 290 -4.49 -0.37 13.56
CA ALA A 290 -5.61 -0.85 12.79
C ALA A 290 -5.11 -1.27 11.41
N LEU A 291 -5.51 -2.47 10.98
CA LEU A 291 -5.18 -3.02 9.67
C LEU A 291 -6.36 -2.78 8.73
N TYR A 292 -6.09 -2.15 7.59
CA TYR A 292 -7.07 -1.91 6.53
C TYR A 292 -6.78 -2.80 5.33
N VAL A 293 -7.82 -3.40 4.77
CA VAL A 293 -7.73 -4.27 3.59
C VAL A 293 -8.84 -3.94 2.61
N MET A 294 -8.55 -4.07 1.32
CA MET A 294 -9.57 -4.05 0.28
C MET A 294 -10.01 -5.48 -0.02
N VAL A 295 -11.31 -5.74 -0.08
CA VAL A 295 -11.88 -7.05 -0.45
C VAL A 295 -12.65 -6.89 -1.76
N LYS A 296 -12.53 -7.86 -2.66
CA LYS A 296 -13.27 -7.89 -3.94
C LYS A 296 -14.22 -9.10 -3.96
N SER A 297 -15.46 -8.95 -3.45
CA SER A 297 -16.56 -9.91 -3.65
C SER A 297 -17.85 -9.46 -2.91
N PRO A 298 -18.98 -9.19 -3.59
CA PRO A 298 -19.16 -9.00 -5.04
C PRO A 298 -18.74 -7.60 -5.51
N THR A 299 -18.54 -6.66 -4.60
CA THR A 299 -18.09 -5.28 -4.83
C THR A 299 -16.72 -5.05 -4.22
N SER A 300 -16.10 -3.91 -4.54
CA SER A 300 -14.91 -3.45 -3.83
C SER A 300 -15.33 -2.89 -2.47
N GLN A 301 -14.78 -3.44 -1.39
CA GLN A 301 -15.11 -3.04 -0.02
C GLN A 301 -13.86 -2.79 0.81
N LEU A 302 -13.81 -1.66 1.50
CA LEU A 302 -12.80 -1.35 2.50
C LEU A 302 -13.25 -1.89 3.85
N TRP A 303 -12.42 -2.75 4.44
CA TRP A 303 -12.61 -3.31 5.77
C TRP A 303 -11.45 -2.93 6.67
N ARG A 304 -11.72 -2.83 7.97
CA ARG A 304 -10.67 -2.67 8.98
C ARG A 304 -10.80 -3.66 10.12
N THR A 305 -9.69 -3.94 10.77
CA THR A 305 -9.67 -4.59 12.07
C THR A 305 -8.85 -3.76 13.05
N LEU A 306 -9.36 -3.61 14.28
CA LEU A 306 -8.68 -2.91 15.37
C LEU A 306 -7.88 -3.88 16.27
N ASN A 307 -8.02 -5.19 16.05
CA ASN A 307 -7.34 -6.23 16.82
C ASN A 307 -6.55 -7.22 15.94
N PRO A 308 -5.80 -6.79 14.90
CA PRO A 308 -5.12 -7.71 13.99
C PRO A 308 -4.02 -8.54 14.66
N ASN A 309 -3.66 -8.18 15.91
CA ASN A 309 -2.62 -8.82 16.70
C ASN A 309 -3.12 -9.78 17.80
N VAL A 310 -4.43 -10.03 17.90
CA VAL A 310 -4.99 -10.98 18.88
C VAL A 310 -4.32 -12.37 18.80
N PRO A 311 -4.09 -13.10 19.91
CA PRO A 311 -3.27 -14.32 19.90
C PRO A 311 -3.76 -15.44 18.97
N ASP A 312 -5.07 -15.70 18.94
CA ASP A 312 -5.69 -16.59 17.96
C ASP A 312 -6.17 -15.77 16.78
N VAL A 313 -5.64 -16.04 15.58
CA VAL A 313 -6.02 -15.32 14.35
C VAL A 313 -7.52 -15.44 14.03
N ASN A 314 -8.20 -16.47 14.53
CA ASN A 314 -9.65 -16.63 14.33
C ASN A 314 -10.49 -15.65 15.16
N ASP A 315 -9.91 -15.03 16.20
CA ASP A 315 -10.59 -14.03 17.03
C ASP A 315 -10.52 -12.61 16.44
N VAL A 316 -9.86 -12.44 15.29
CA VAL A 316 -9.78 -11.15 14.59
C VAL A 316 -11.18 -10.71 14.17
N GLN A 317 -11.53 -9.47 14.52
CA GLN A 317 -12.84 -8.90 14.23
C GLN A 317 -12.71 -7.86 13.12
N TRP A 318 -13.58 -7.95 12.13
CA TRP A 318 -13.61 -7.06 10.97
C TRP A 318 -14.82 -6.15 11.00
N GLU A 319 -14.60 -4.90 10.61
CA GLU A 319 -15.61 -3.85 10.46
C GLU A 319 -15.60 -3.34 9.02
N LEU A 320 -16.77 -3.30 8.38
CA LEU A 320 -16.91 -2.69 7.07
C LEU A 320 -16.83 -1.17 7.24
N VAL A 321 -15.90 -0.54 6.52
CA VAL A 321 -15.71 0.91 6.53
C VAL A 321 -16.49 1.55 5.38
N GLN A 322 -16.36 0.99 4.18
CA GLN A 322 -16.95 1.53 2.97
C GLN A 322 -17.22 0.41 1.96
N ASP A 323 -18.41 0.43 1.36
CA ASP A 323 -18.72 -0.32 0.15
C ASP A 323 -18.75 0.65 -1.03
N PHE A 324 -17.88 0.45 -2.01
CA PHE A 324 -17.80 1.33 -3.18
C PHE A 324 -18.85 0.99 -4.25
N GLY A 325 -19.63 -0.08 -4.04
CA GLY A 325 -20.64 -0.55 -4.99
C GLY A 325 -20.04 -1.32 -6.17
N ARG A 326 -20.92 -1.73 -7.09
CA ARG A 326 -20.57 -2.59 -8.22
C ARG A 326 -19.91 -1.86 -9.40
N ASP A 327 -19.95 -0.54 -9.39
CA ASP A 327 -19.52 0.30 -10.51
C ASP A 327 -18.14 0.92 -10.26
N VAL A 328 -17.43 0.48 -9.21
CA VAL A 328 -16.11 0.96 -8.82
C VAL A 328 -15.18 -0.19 -8.48
N ASP A 329 -14.01 -0.21 -9.12
CA ASP A 329 -12.87 -1.00 -8.72
C ASP A 329 -11.96 -0.15 -7.84
N ALA A 330 -11.78 -0.57 -6.59
CA ALA A 330 -10.98 0.16 -5.61
C ALA A 330 -9.73 -0.63 -5.24
N GLU A 331 -8.60 0.08 -5.11
CA GLU A 331 -7.31 -0.49 -4.74
C GLU A 331 -6.64 0.38 -3.68
N LEU A 332 -6.37 -0.20 -2.51
CA LEU A 332 -5.80 0.55 -1.38
C LEU A 332 -4.29 0.66 -1.54
N LEU A 333 -3.75 1.88 -1.50
CA LEU A 333 -2.32 2.11 -1.75
C LEU A 333 -1.53 2.31 -0.47
N ALA A 334 -2.00 3.22 0.39
CA ALA A 334 -1.26 3.60 1.58
C ALA A 334 -2.15 4.23 2.65
N SER A 335 -1.61 4.32 3.86
CA SER A 335 -2.09 5.21 4.90
C SER A 335 -0.96 6.06 5.45
N GLY A 336 -1.31 7.20 6.02
CA GLY A 336 -0.36 8.01 6.76
C GLY A 336 -1.03 9.14 7.52
N TRP A 337 -0.23 10.06 8.00
CA TRP A 337 -0.71 11.17 8.83
C TRP A 337 -1.13 12.38 8.00
N SER A 338 -2.19 13.05 8.44
CA SER A 338 -2.62 14.37 8.00
C SER A 338 -2.98 15.24 9.23
N PRO A 339 -3.08 16.57 9.07
CA PRO A 339 -3.51 17.45 10.17
C PRO A 339 -4.89 17.11 10.73
N GLN A 340 -5.74 16.44 9.95
CA GLN A 340 -7.08 15.99 10.33
C GLN A 340 -7.09 14.58 10.95
N GLY A 341 -5.96 13.87 10.96
CA GLY A 341 -5.83 12.51 11.47
C GLY A 341 -5.33 11.53 10.42
N LEU A 342 -5.80 10.29 10.46
CA LEU A 342 -5.46 9.25 9.49
C LEU A 342 -5.91 9.65 8.08
N ALA A 343 -4.97 9.65 7.13
CA ALA A 343 -5.26 9.71 5.71
C ALA A 343 -5.13 8.32 5.10
N LEU A 344 -6.07 7.96 4.23
CA LEU A 344 -6.01 6.77 3.38
C LEU A 344 -5.94 7.20 1.92
N TYR A 345 -5.19 6.45 1.11
CA TYR A 345 -5.03 6.70 -0.31
C TYR A 345 -5.37 5.45 -1.11
N ALA A 346 -6.12 5.63 -2.19
CA ALA A 346 -6.58 4.52 -3.04
C ALA A 346 -6.69 4.96 -4.49
N ASN A 347 -6.46 4.02 -5.42
CA ASN A 347 -6.92 4.16 -6.79
C ASN A 347 -8.38 3.74 -6.87
N LEU A 348 -9.24 4.60 -7.41
CA LEU A 348 -10.62 4.28 -7.71
C LEU A 348 -10.82 4.36 -9.22
N SER A 349 -11.31 3.27 -9.81
CA SER A 349 -11.55 3.16 -11.26
C SER A 349 -13.03 2.91 -11.51
N PRO A 350 -13.70 3.66 -12.40
CA PRO A 350 -15.08 3.35 -12.76
C PRO A 350 -15.14 2.02 -13.52
N LEU A 351 -16.21 1.25 -13.29
CA LEU A 351 -16.50 0.02 -14.00
C LEU A 351 -17.71 0.22 -14.92
N GLU A 352 -17.49 0.06 -16.22
CA GLU A 352 -18.54 0.11 -17.23
C GLU A 352 -18.99 -1.30 -17.60
N TRP A 353 -20.19 -1.67 -17.18
CA TRP A 353 -20.78 -2.97 -17.49
C TRP A 353 -21.29 -3.01 -18.93
N ARG A 354 -20.68 -3.85 -19.77
CA ARG A 354 -21.05 -3.97 -21.20
C ARG A 354 -22.09 -5.06 -21.45
N ASP A 355 -21.96 -6.21 -20.77
CA ASP A 355 -22.86 -7.35 -20.84
C ASP A 355 -22.94 -8.06 -19.47
N VAL A 356 -23.85 -9.03 -19.31
CA VAL A 356 -24.04 -9.77 -18.05
C VAL A 356 -22.75 -10.49 -17.65
N GLY A 357 -22.04 -9.94 -16.66
CA GLY A 357 -20.90 -10.57 -16.01
C GLY A 357 -19.51 -10.05 -16.39
N TYR A 358 -19.40 -9.02 -17.25
CA TYR A 358 -18.13 -8.39 -17.58
C TYR A 358 -18.20 -6.86 -17.56
N ALA A 359 -17.28 -6.25 -16.82
CA ALA A 359 -17.08 -4.80 -16.77
C ALA A 359 -15.74 -4.44 -17.39
N VAL A 360 -15.71 -3.30 -18.09
CA VAL A 360 -14.48 -2.64 -18.50
C VAL A 360 -14.07 -1.68 -17.40
N ARG A 361 -12.83 -1.80 -16.93
CA ARG A 361 -12.21 -0.88 -15.98
C ARG A 361 -11.78 0.38 -16.73
N GLY A 362 -12.32 1.53 -16.34
CA GLY A 362 -11.85 2.83 -16.81
C GLY A 362 -10.55 3.25 -16.12
N THR A 363 -10.09 4.46 -16.44
CA THR A 363 -8.84 5.01 -15.92
C THR A 363 -8.89 5.17 -14.40
N ALA A 364 -7.84 4.69 -13.73
CA ALA A 364 -7.69 4.81 -12.29
C ALA A 364 -7.43 6.27 -11.90
N VAL A 365 -8.16 6.75 -10.89
CA VAL A 365 -7.94 8.08 -10.31
C VAL A 365 -7.48 7.93 -8.88
N LEU A 366 -6.37 8.57 -8.52
CA LEU A 366 -5.88 8.62 -7.14
C LEU A 366 -6.85 9.42 -6.28
N HIS A 367 -7.25 8.86 -5.15
CA HIS A 367 -8.12 9.49 -4.17
C HIS A 367 -7.51 9.48 -2.78
N ARG A 368 -7.91 10.46 -1.97
CA ARG A 368 -7.56 10.61 -0.55
C ARG A 368 -8.80 10.66 0.31
N SER A 369 -8.80 9.92 1.41
CA SER A 369 -9.79 10.00 2.49
C SER A 369 -9.13 10.57 3.74
N LEU A 370 -9.85 11.44 4.47
CA LEU A 370 -9.39 12.07 5.72
C LEU A 370 -10.28 11.74 6.92
N ASP A 371 -11.24 10.83 6.74
CA ASP A 371 -12.22 10.43 7.75
C ASP A 371 -12.19 8.92 8.02
N GLY A 372 -11.03 8.29 7.78
CA GLY A 372 -10.85 6.86 8.01
C GLY A 372 -11.44 5.97 6.91
N GLY A 373 -11.73 6.51 5.73
CA GLY A 373 -12.16 5.76 4.54
C GLY A 373 -13.63 5.91 4.17
N HIS A 374 -14.39 6.77 4.85
CA HIS A 374 -15.82 6.95 4.62
C HIS A 374 -16.12 7.89 3.43
N THR A 375 -15.30 8.93 3.24
CA THR A 375 -15.39 9.83 2.08
C THR A 375 -14.04 9.98 1.39
N TRP A 376 -14.09 10.20 0.08
CA TRP A 376 -12.93 10.21 -0.81
C TRP A 376 -12.97 11.42 -1.73
N ALA A 377 -11.85 12.14 -1.82
CA ALA A 377 -11.64 13.23 -2.75
C ALA A 377 -10.58 12.85 -3.77
N ALA A 378 -10.85 13.10 -5.05
CA ALA A 378 -9.87 12.88 -6.12
C ALA A 378 -8.68 13.83 -5.93
N LEU A 379 -7.48 13.31 -6.18
CA LEU A 379 -6.24 14.07 -6.23
C LEU A 379 -5.81 14.26 -7.68
N PRO A 380 -5.25 15.43 -8.04
CA PRO A 380 -4.70 15.62 -9.36
C PRO A 380 -3.42 14.80 -9.51
N LEU A 381 -3.41 13.89 -10.47
CA LEU A 381 -2.17 13.45 -11.08
C LEU A 381 -1.83 14.46 -12.19
N PRO A 382 -0.56 14.85 -12.38
CA PRO A 382 -0.23 15.76 -13.47
C PRO A 382 -0.65 15.20 -14.84
N VAL A 383 -0.52 16.00 -15.89
CA VAL A 383 -0.63 15.54 -17.28
C VAL A 383 0.78 15.67 -17.84
N ILE A 384 1.40 14.57 -18.28
CA ILE A 384 2.77 14.64 -18.83
C ILE A 384 2.62 15.01 -20.31
N PRO A 385 3.37 16.00 -20.80
CA PRO A 385 3.29 16.49 -22.17
C PRO A 385 3.72 15.49 -23.24
#